data_AF-C8W321-F1
#
_entry.id   AF-C8W321-F1
#
_cell.length_a   1.000
_cell.length_b   1.000
_cell.length_c   1.000
_cell.angle_alpha   90.00
_cell.angle_beta   90.00
_cell.angle_gamma   90.00
#
_symmetry.space_group_name_H-M   'P 1'
#
loop_
_entity.id
_entity.type
_entity.pdbx_description
1 polymer ?
#
loop_
_entity_poly.entity_id
_entity_poly.type
_entity_poly.pdbx_seq_one_letter_code
_entity_poly.pdbx_strand_id
1 'polypeptide(L)'
;MKKKITILIFCLLLIFVTSIAAANVDNIKLLVNGKDIQSDVAPLMQNDRVLVPIRIVAEALGCDVNWDSENSSVVITRSSGDKFLKGKNDASQSQPTIHTNFVKAVDLKAALDDSDMAKHPLVVDVRTQKDYDVSHIPGAVWIAEAQNIAEPGNLTKLEDALADHVAKGGKNEIVIYCYTGNTAGLAAGVLGDAGLNVKNMRFGYSIAWEGTRQADAPIFGPRVDKDGNPVAYETPVAK
;
A
#
# COMPACT_ATOMS: atom_id res chain seq x y z
N MET A 1 -20.87 -30.54 -63.69
CA MET A 1 -20.48 -31.07 -62.36
C MET A 1 -19.07 -30.66 -61.93
N LYS A 2 -18.05 -30.75 -62.79
CA LYS A 2 -16.65 -30.40 -62.46
C LYS A 2 -16.45 -28.98 -61.89
N LYS A 3 -17.07 -27.94 -62.47
CA LYS A 3 -16.97 -26.54 -61.98
C LYS A 3 -17.58 -26.32 -60.59
N LYS A 4 -18.62 -27.07 -60.21
CA LYS A 4 -19.25 -26.97 -58.88
C LYS A 4 -18.39 -27.62 -57.79
N ILE A 5 -17.67 -28.69 -58.15
CA ILE A 5 -16.73 -29.38 -57.25
C ILE A 5 -15.48 -28.52 -57.00
N THR A 6 -14.97 -27.83 -58.02
CA THR A 6 -13.82 -26.91 -57.87
C THR A 6 -14.16 -25.73 -56.94
N ILE A 7 -15.37 -25.16 -57.06
CA ILE A 7 -15.84 -24.08 -56.16
C ILE A 7 -16.02 -24.60 -54.73
N LEU A 8 -16.53 -25.83 -54.56
CA LEU A 8 -16.69 -26.43 -53.24
C LEU A 8 -15.33 -26.69 -52.55
N ILE A 9 -14.33 -27.16 -53.30
CA ILE A 9 -12.98 -27.41 -52.78
C ILE A 9 -12.27 -26.08 -52.46
N PHE A 10 -12.46 -25.04 -53.26
CA PHE A 10 -11.92 -23.70 -52.99
C PHE A 10 -12.57 -23.06 -51.74
N CYS A 11 -13.89 -23.21 -51.56
CA CYS A 11 -14.57 -22.80 -50.33
C CYS A 11 -14.13 -23.63 -49.11
N LEU A 12 -13.89 -24.93 -49.26
CA LEU A 12 -13.41 -25.78 -48.17
C LEU A 12 -11.97 -25.44 -47.76
N LEU A 13 -11.12 -25.04 -48.71
CA LEU A 13 -9.77 -24.55 -48.43
C LEU A 13 -9.77 -23.19 -47.72
N LEU A 14 -10.72 -22.31 -48.05
CA LEU A 14 -10.88 -21.00 -47.39
C LEU A 14 -11.32 -21.12 -45.93
N ILE A 15 -12.03 -22.18 -45.55
CA ILE A 15 -12.46 -22.46 -44.16
C ILE A 15 -11.28 -22.95 -43.29
N PHE A 16 -10.18 -23.43 -43.88
CA PHE A 16 -8.98 -23.85 -43.16
C PHE A 16 -8.01 -22.69 -42.85
N VAL A 17 -8.23 -21.48 -43.39
CA VAL A 17 -7.33 -20.32 -43.18
C VAL A 17 -7.83 -19.39 -42.07
N THR A 18 -8.99 -19.64 -41.46
CA THR A 18 -9.51 -18.75 -40.41
C THR A 18 -9.21 -19.25 -39.00
N SER A 19 -8.38 -18.45 -38.33
CA SER A 19 -8.11 -18.40 -36.88
C SER A 19 -7.18 -19.44 -36.27
N ILE A 20 -5.87 -19.17 -36.41
CA ILE A 20 -5.03 -19.10 -35.21
C ILE A 20 -4.82 -17.60 -34.95
N ALA A 21 -5.83 -16.95 -34.36
CA ALA A 21 -5.54 -15.76 -33.59
C ALA A 21 -4.81 -16.29 -32.35
N ALA A 22 -3.48 -16.40 -32.43
CA ALA A 22 -2.67 -16.49 -31.24
C ALA A 22 -3.04 -15.24 -30.43
N ALA A 23 -3.72 -15.43 -29.29
CA ALA A 23 -3.82 -14.38 -28.31
C ALA A 23 -2.37 -13.92 -28.08
N ASN A 24 -2.06 -12.68 -28.44
CA ASN A 24 -0.79 -12.07 -28.09
C ASN A 24 -0.82 -11.98 -26.56
N VAL A 25 -0.34 -13.04 -25.91
CA VAL A 25 0.04 -12.98 -24.52
C VAL A 25 1.29 -12.14 -24.56
N ASP A 26 1.15 -10.85 -24.29
CA ASP A 26 2.30 -9.96 -24.13
C ASP A 26 3.24 -10.63 -23.13
N ASN A 27 4.36 -11.15 -23.63
CA ASN A 27 5.34 -11.83 -22.80
C ASN A 27 6.14 -10.73 -22.10
N ILE A 28 5.60 -10.24 -20.99
CA ILE A 28 6.22 -9.18 -20.20
C ILE A 28 7.47 -9.77 -19.55
N LYS A 29 8.64 -9.36 -20.05
CA LYS A 29 9.93 -9.73 -19.47
C LYS A 29 10.26 -8.86 -18.27
N LEU A 30 10.82 -9.48 -17.25
CA LEU A 30 11.34 -8.80 -16.08
C LEU A 30 12.87 -8.72 -16.17
N LEU A 31 13.41 -7.50 -16.11
CA LEU A 31 14.85 -7.28 -16.06
C LEU A 31 15.20 -6.53 -14.77
N VAL A 32 16.08 -7.11 -13.95
CA VAL A 32 16.63 -6.47 -12.75
C VAL A 32 18.13 -6.31 -12.95
N ASN A 33 18.62 -5.06 -12.86
CA ASN A 33 20.03 -4.73 -13.13
C ASN A 33 20.55 -5.27 -14.48
N GLY A 34 19.70 -5.23 -15.51
CA GLY A 34 20.02 -5.71 -16.87
C GLY A 34 20.00 -7.24 -17.03
N LYS A 35 19.67 -8.00 -15.97
CA LYS A 35 19.55 -9.46 -16.02
C LYS A 35 18.08 -9.88 -16.09
N ASP A 36 17.78 -10.77 -17.04
CA ASP A 36 16.48 -11.44 -17.14
C ASP A 36 16.25 -12.33 -15.91
N ILE A 37 15.10 -12.16 -15.25
CA ILE A 37 14.69 -12.94 -14.09
C ILE A 37 13.44 -13.75 -14.43
N GLN A 38 13.48 -15.05 -14.17
CA GLN A 38 12.31 -15.91 -14.35
C GLN A 38 11.42 -15.83 -13.12
N SER A 39 10.13 -15.65 -13.37
CA SER A 39 9.07 -15.65 -12.36
C SER A 39 8.16 -16.85 -12.60
N ASP A 40 7.82 -17.56 -11.54
CA ASP A 40 6.86 -18.67 -11.54
C ASP A 40 5.43 -18.19 -11.81
N VAL A 41 5.14 -16.95 -11.41
CA VAL A 41 3.93 -16.21 -11.76
C VAL A 41 4.28 -15.17 -12.83
N ALA A 42 3.64 -15.25 -14.00
CA ALA A 42 3.87 -14.28 -15.06
C ALA A 42 3.38 -12.88 -14.64
N PRO A 43 4.14 -11.81 -14.95
CA PRO A 43 3.61 -10.45 -14.83
C PRO A 43 2.38 -10.28 -15.73
N LEU A 44 1.45 -9.43 -15.32
CA LEU A 44 0.20 -9.23 -16.06
C LEU A 44 -0.13 -7.74 -16.20
N MET A 45 -0.67 -7.37 -17.37
CA MET A 45 -1.23 -6.04 -17.59
C MET A 45 -2.66 -6.01 -17.04
N GLN A 46 -2.95 -5.07 -16.15
CA GLN A 46 -4.28 -4.82 -15.64
C GLN A 46 -4.48 -3.33 -15.42
N ASN A 47 -5.56 -2.77 -15.98
CA ASN A 47 -5.91 -1.35 -15.88
C ASN A 47 -4.73 -0.42 -16.23
N ASP A 48 -4.07 -0.67 -17.36
CA ASP A 48 -2.89 0.07 -17.85
C ASP A 48 -1.68 0.06 -16.89
N ARG A 49 -1.61 -0.92 -15.99
CA ARG A 49 -0.47 -1.15 -15.08
C ARG A 49 0.05 -2.56 -15.24
N VAL A 50 1.37 -2.72 -15.18
CA VAL A 50 2.01 -4.04 -15.06
C VAL A 50 2.00 -4.42 -13.57
N LEU A 51 1.32 -5.51 -13.23
CA LEU A 51 1.45 -6.14 -11.92
C LEU A 51 2.60 -7.13 -11.96
N VAL A 52 3.57 -6.94 -11.06
CA VAL A 52 4.79 -7.75 -10.98
C VAL A 52 4.83 -8.47 -9.63
N PRO A 53 5.15 -9.77 -9.58
CA PRO A 53 5.33 -10.49 -8.32
C PRO A 53 6.47 -9.90 -7.49
N ILE A 54 6.12 -9.35 -6.32
CA ILE A 54 7.06 -8.61 -5.46
C ILE A 54 8.23 -9.48 -4.98
N ARG A 55 8.00 -10.77 -4.71
CA ARG A 55 9.00 -11.69 -4.17
C ARG A 55 10.21 -11.82 -5.10
N ILE A 56 9.96 -12.19 -6.37
CA ILE A 56 11.04 -12.43 -7.34
C ILE A 56 11.86 -11.16 -7.57
N VAL A 57 11.21 -10.00 -7.62
CA VAL A 57 11.90 -8.71 -7.75
C VAL A 57 12.77 -8.43 -6.52
N ALA A 58 12.22 -8.60 -5.31
CA ALA A 58 12.95 -8.36 -4.08
C ALA A 58 14.15 -9.32 -3.90
N GLU A 59 13.97 -10.62 -4.16
CA GLU A 59 15.03 -11.63 -4.10
C GLU A 59 16.12 -11.36 -5.15
N ALA A 60 15.74 -10.95 -6.37
CA ALA A 60 16.70 -10.53 -7.40
C ALA A 60 17.50 -9.27 -7.02
N LEU A 61 16.96 -8.42 -6.13
CA LEU A 61 17.65 -7.26 -5.56
C LEU A 61 18.50 -7.62 -4.32
N GLY A 62 18.57 -8.91 -3.96
CA GLY A 62 19.36 -9.41 -2.83
C GLY A 62 18.66 -9.28 -1.48
N CYS A 63 17.33 -9.22 -1.47
CA CYS A 63 16.53 -9.20 -0.25
C CYS A 63 16.01 -10.61 0.11
N ASP A 64 15.87 -10.89 1.39
CA ASP A 64 15.14 -12.04 1.91
C ASP A 64 13.66 -11.68 2.06
N VAL A 65 12.76 -12.58 1.65
CA VAL A 65 11.31 -12.35 1.68
C VAL A 65 10.61 -13.43 2.51
N ASN A 66 10.05 -13.05 3.65
CA ASN A 66 9.37 -13.95 4.58
C ASN A 66 7.90 -13.55 4.77
N TRP A 67 7.04 -14.54 5.02
CA TRP A 67 5.66 -14.30 5.43
C TRP A 67 5.58 -14.33 6.96
N ASP A 68 5.02 -13.27 7.54
CA ASP A 68 4.61 -13.24 8.94
C ASP A 68 3.11 -13.55 9.01
N SER A 69 2.79 -14.75 9.49
CA SER A 69 1.41 -15.22 9.62
C SER A 69 0.64 -14.57 10.76
N GLU A 70 1.32 -14.13 11.82
CA GLU A 70 0.66 -13.46 12.94
C GLU A 70 0.13 -12.09 12.51
N ASN A 71 0.87 -11.43 11.63
CA ASN A 71 0.58 -10.07 11.20
C ASN A 71 0.01 -9.97 9.78
N SER A 72 -0.23 -11.11 9.13
CA SER A 72 -0.68 -11.21 7.74
C SER A 72 0.11 -10.29 6.81
N SER A 73 1.44 -10.34 6.93
CA SER A 73 2.35 -9.36 6.32
C SER A 73 3.53 -10.01 5.62
N VAL A 74 3.98 -9.42 4.52
CA VAL A 74 5.23 -9.78 3.85
C VAL A 74 6.37 -8.96 4.43
N VAL A 75 7.41 -9.64 4.89
CA VAL A 75 8.65 -9.06 5.43
C VAL A 75 9.74 -9.14 4.37
N ILE A 76 10.32 -8.00 4.02
CA ILE A 76 11.44 -7.93 3.08
C ILE A 76 12.64 -7.33 3.81
N THR A 77 13.73 -8.09 3.94
CA THR A 77 14.97 -7.65 4.61
C THR A 77 16.16 -7.75 3.67
N ARG A 78 17.22 -6.96 3.89
CA ARG A 78 18.46 -7.06 3.10
C ARG A 78 19.67 -7.02 4.04
N SER A 79 20.57 -7.98 3.92
CA SER A 79 21.73 -8.14 4.81
C SER A 79 22.80 -7.05 4.64
N SER A 80 22.81 -6.37 3.48
CA SER A 80 23.75 -5.30 3.15
C SER A 80 23.17 -3.92 3.49
N GLY A 81 23.27 -3.57 4.77
CA GLY A 81 23.22 -2.20 5.28
C GLY A 81 21.81 -1.69 5.54
N ASP A 82 21.38 -1.72 6.80
CA ASP A 82 21.27 -0.52 7.65
C ASP A 82 20.76 0.82 7.06
N LYS A 83 20.13 0.84 5.89
CA LYS A 83 19.70 2.07 5.21
C LYS A 83 18.35 1.91 4.54
N PHE A 84 18.10 0.82 3.83
CA PHE A 84 16.92 0.76 2.94
C PHE A 84 15.56 0.57 3.60
N LEU A 85 15.50 0.28 4.91
CA LEU A 85 14.27 0.25 5.71
C LEU A 85 14.58 0.65 7.17
N LYS A 86 15.42 1.66 7.39
CA LYS A 86 15.59 2.23 8.73
C LYS A 86 14.46 3.20 9.03
N GLY A 87 13.25 2.67 9.25
CA GLY A 87 12.48 3.24 10.35
C GLY A 87 13.43 3.23 11.56
N LYS A 88 13.63 4.38 12.22
CA LYS A 88 14.46 4.45 13.44
C LYS A 88 13.79 3.62 14.53
N ASN A 89 14.02 2.32 14.45
CA ASN A 89 13.52 1.33 15.39
C ASN A 89 14.53 1.24 16.53
N ASP A 90 13.99 1.36 17.74
CA ASP A 90 14.70 1.29 19.00
C ASP A 90 15.76 0.17 18.99
N ALA A 91 17.02 0.52 19.30
CA ALA A 91 18.20 -0.34 19.18
C ALA A 91 18.23 -1.52 20.19
N SER A 92 17.09 -1.80 20.83
CA SER A 92 16.92 -2.72 21.96
C SER A 92 16.51 -4.14 21.55
N GLN A 93 16.07 -4.37 20.31
CA GLN A 93 15.57 -5.69 19.87
C GLN A 93 16.55 -6.35 18.89
N SER A 94 17.03 -7.54 19.24
CA SER A 94 18.13 -8.27 18.58
C SER A 94 17.75 -8.97 17.26
N GLN A 95 16.56 -8.72 16.71
CA GLN A 95 16.12 -9.16 15.38
C GLN A 95 15.24 -8.06 14.78
N PRO A 96 15.40 -7.70 13.49
CA PRO A 96 14.49 -6.77 12.83
C PRO A 96 13.11 -7.42 12.69
N THR A 97 12.22 -7.17 13.64
CA THR A 97 10.84 -7.66 13.57
C THR A 97 9.93 -6.58 12.98
N ILE A 98 8.95 -7.01 12.18
CA ILE A 98 8.00 -6.09 11.54
C ILE A 98 7.03 -5.40 12.49
N HIS A 99 6.92 -5.87 13.74
CA HIS A 99 6.02 -5.32 14.75
C HIS A 99 6.23 -3.82 15.01
N THR A 100 7.38 -3.28 14.60
CA THR A 100 7.74 -1.87 14.77
C THR A 100 7.26 -0.98 13.62
N ASN A 101 6.96 -1.51 12.43
CA ASN A 101 6.66 -0.71 11.23
C ASN A 101 5.16 -0.53 10.95
N PHE A 102 4.29 -1.15 11.76
CA PHE A 102 2.85 -0.94 11.66
C PHE A 102 2.21 -0.74 13.04
N VAL A 103 1.03 -0.15 13.04
CA VAL A 103 0.16 -0.02 14.20
C VAL A 103 -1.21 -0.59 13.86
N LYS A 104 -1.83 -1.34 14.79
CA LYS A 104 -3.21 -1.78 14.60
C LYS A 104 -4.14 -0.58 14.80
N ALA A 105 -5.26 -0.54 14.08
CA ALA A 105 -6.22 0.55 14.22
C ALA A 105 -6.74 0.71 15.66
N VAL A 106 -6.89 -0.41 16.40
CA VAL A 106 -7.28 -0.40 17.82
C VAL A 106 -6.25 0.29 18.71
N ASP A 107 -4.95 0.05 18.46
CA ASP A 107 -3.86 0.64 19.25
C ASP A 107 -3.71 2.13 18.91
N LEU A 108 -3.85 2.49 17.63
CA LEU A 108 -3.89 3.89 17.21
C LEU A 108 -5.06 4.62 17.86
N LYS A 109 -6.27 4.05 17.83
CA LYS A 109 -7.44 4.65 18.46
C LYS A 109 -7.23 4.83 19.96
N ALA A 110 -6.72 3.81 20.64
CA ALA A 110 -6.42 3.89 22.07
C ALA A 110 -5.40 5.00 22.38
N ALA A 111 -4.39 5.19 21.53
CA ALA A 111 -3.42 6.28 21.67
C ALA A 111 -4.07 7.66 21.49
N LEU A 112 -4.96 7.82 20.50
CA LEU A 112 -5.64 9.09 20.22
C LEU A 112 -6.74 9.44 21.23
N ASP A 113 -7.37 8.43 21.85
CA ASP A 113 -8.36 8.64 22.93
C ASP A 113 -7.70 8.98 24.28
N ASP A 114 -6.39 8.75 24.41
CA ASP A 114 -5.67 9.01 25.65
C ASP A 114 -5.55 10.52 25.90
N SER A 115 -5.70 10.95 27.14
CA SER A 115 -5.54 12.36 27.51
C SER A 115 -4.10 12.87 27.37
N ASP A 116 -3.13 11.96 27.36
CA ASP A 116 -1.71 12.29 27.26
C ASP A 116 -1.27 12.43 25.79
N MET A 117 -1.08 13.69 25.35
CA MET A 117 -0.58 14.04 24.03
C MET A 117 0.77 13.37 23.70
N ALA A 118 1.60 13.02 24.69
CA ALA A 118 2.88 12.36 24.44
C ALA A 118 2.73 10.96 23.81
N LYS A 119 1.51 10.39 23.86
CA LYS A 119 1.17 9.11 23.20
C LYS A 119 0.65 9.30 21.78
N HIS A 120 0.24 10.51 21.40
CA HIS A 120 -0.41 10.79 20.12
C HIS A 120 0.64 10.88 19.02
N PRO A 121 0.63 9.99 18.00
CA PRO A 121 1.43 10.20 16.80
C PRO A 121 0.80 11.30 15.92
N LEU A 122 1.58 11.87 15.00
CA LEU A 122 1.01 12.63 13.90
C LEU A 122 0.34 11.66 12.93
N VAL A 123 -0.97 11.77 12.75
CA VAL A 123 -1.72 10.91 11.84
C VAL A 123 -1.77 11.55 10.46
N VAL A 124 -1.36 10.83 9.42
CA VAL A 124 -1.28 11.35 8.04
C VAL A 124 -2.12 10.49 7.10
N ASP A 125 -3.09 11.13 6.45
CA ASP A 125 -3.90 10.54 5.39
C ASP A 125 -3.23 10.76 4.03
N VAL A 126 -2.95 9.68 3.32
CA VAL A 126 -2.36 9.74 1.96
C VAL A 126 -3.30 9.19 0.88
N ARG A 127 -4.61 9.15 1.16
CA ARG A 127 -5.65 8.98 0.14
C ARG A 127 -5.80 10.27 -0.68
N THR A 128 -6.72 10.26 -1.65
CA THR A 128 -7.05 11.47 -2.41
C THR A 128 -7.56 12.57 -1.48
N GLN A 129 -7.28 13.85 -1.80
CA GLN A 129 -7.84 14.99 -1.07
C GLN A 129 -9.36 14.89 -0.97
N LYS A 130 -10.02 14.47 -2.06
CA LYS A 130 -11.47 14.32 -2.11
C LYS A 130 -11.99 13.37 -1.04
N ASP A 131 -11.33 12.23 -0.85
CA ASP A 131 -11.78 11.24 0.14
C ASP A 131 -11.44 11.67 1.57
N TYR A 132 -10.31 12.35 1.76
CA TYR A 132 -9.99 13.01 3.03
C TYR A 132 -11.08 14.03 3.38
N ASP A 133 -11.46 14.90 2.44
CA ASP A 133 -12.44 15.96 2.68
C ASP A 133 -13.81 15.44 3.09
N VAL A 134 -14.19 14.28 2.55
CA VAL A 134 -15.45 13.60 2.86
C VAL A 134 -15.41 12.93 4.22
N SER A 135 -14.35 12.17 4.53
CA SER A 135 -14.26 11.45 5.80
C SER A 135 -12.83 10.98 6.08
N HIS A 136 -12.25 11.39 7.21
CA HIS A 136 -10.92 10.98 7.67
C HIS A 136 -10.89 10.71 9.19
N ILE A 137 -9.76 10.24 9.70
CA ILE A 137 -9.55 10.04 11.15
C ILE A 137 -9.48 11.42 11.84
N PRO A 138 -10.22 11.67 12.94
CA PRO A 138 -10.14 12.93 13.65
C PRO A 138 -8.70 13.32 14.01
N GLY A 139 -8.32 14.56 13.65
CA GLY A 139 -6.97 15.07 13.89
C GLY A 139 -5.90 14.61 12.89
N ALA A 140 -6.24 13.75 11.93
CA ALA A 140 -5.32 13.44 10.83
C ALA A 140 -5.10 14.67 9.95
N VAL A 141 -3.92 14.75 9.33
CA VAL A 141 -3.57 15.78 8.36
C VAL A 141 -3.47 15.19 6.96
N TRP A 142 -3.79 16.00 5.96
CA TRP A 142 -3.53 15.70 4.55
C TRP A 142 -2.46 16.64 4.00
N ILE A 143 -1.46 16.08 3.33
CA ILE A 143 -0.35 16.84 2.73
C ILE A 143 -0.27 16.57 1.23
N ALA A 144 -0.28 15.31 0.86
CA ALA A 144 -0.29 14.84 -0.51
C ALA A 144 -0.80 13.40 -0.59
N GLU A 145 -1.21 12.98 -1.78
CA GLU A 145 -1.44 11.56 -2.07
C GLU A 145 -0.13 10.76 -1.96
N ALA A 146 -0.25 9.46 -1.68
CA ALA A 146 0.89 8.60 -1.36
C ALA A 146 2.01 8.60 -2.40
N GLN A 147 1.69 8.72 -3.70
CA GLN A 147 2.69 8.77 -4.77
C GLN A 147 3.56 10.04 -4.74
N ASN A 148 3.06 11.12 -4.12
CA ASN A 148 3.71 12.43 -4.10
C ASN A 148 4.23 12.82 -2.70
N ILE A 149 3.95 12.03 -1.66
CA ILE A 149 4.28 12.39 -0.27
C ILE A 149 5.78 12.59 -0.02
N ALA A 150 6.63 11.89 -0.79
CA ALA A 150 8.08 11.97 -0.70
C ALA A 150 8.70 13.00 -1.65
N GLU A 151 7.90 13.77 -2.42
CA GLU A 151 8.43 14.89 -3.20
C GLU A 151 9.03 15.95 -2.26
N PRO A 152 10.13 16.63 -2.62
CA PRO A 152 10.86 17.50 -1.70
C PRO A 152 10.00 18.56 -0.98
N GLY A 153 9.07 19.19 -1.70
CA GLY A 153 8.17 20.19 -1.12
C GLY A 153 7.11 19.60 -0.18
N ASN A 154 6.67 18.37 -0.41
CA ASN A 154 5.71 17.69 0.46
C ASN A 154 6.40 17.08 1.68
N LEU A 155 7.63 16.58 1.51
CA LEU A 155 8.46 16.12 2.61
C LEU A 155 8.75 17.26 3.60
N THR A 156 9.09 18.45 3.12
CA THR A 156 9.30 19.63 3.98
C THR A 156 8.04 19.96 4.78
N LYS A 157 6.86 19.98 4.13
CA LYS A 157 5.58 20.22 4.82
C LYS A 157 5.26 19.16 5.87
N LEU A 158 5.64 17.89 5.61
CA LEU A 158 5.45 16.80 6.55
C LEU A 158 6.38 16.93 7.76
N GLU A 159 7.62 17.32 7.54
CA GLU A 159 8.58 17.62 8.61
C GLU A 159 8.11 18.79 9.48
N ASP A 160 7.61 19.86 8.85
CA ASP A 160 7.03 21.02 9.57
C ASP A 160 5.80 20.60 10.39
N ALA A 161 4.89 19.82 9.80
CA ALA A 161 3.71 19.31 10.51
C ALA A 161 4.09 18.41 11.71
N LEU A 162 5.13 17.58 11.56
CA LEU A 162 5.64 16.75 12.64
C LEU A 162 6.31 17.61 13.73
N ALA A 163 7.08 18.61 13.36
CA ALA A 163 7.70 19.54 14.30
C ALA A 163 6.64 20.31 15.10
N ASP A 164 5.60 20.81 14.45
CA ASP A 164 4.46 21.48 15.09
C ASP A 164 3.69 20.54 16.03
N HIS A 165 3.50 19.27 15.63
CA HIS A 165 2.86 18.26 16.46
C HIS A 165 3.66 17.97 17.73
N VAL A 166 4.98 17.79 17.60
CA VAL A 166 5.89 17.57 18.73
C VAL A 166 5.96 18.80 19.64
N ALA A 167 5.96 20.01 19.08
CA ALA A 167 5.93 21.25 19.85
C ALA A 167 4.65 21.39 20.71
N LYS A 168 3.55 20.75 20.30
CA LYS A 168 2.28 20.67 21.06
C LYS A 168 2.27 19.53 22.09
N GLY A 169 3.39 18.85 22.29
CA GLY A 169 3.53 17.71 23.22
C GLY A 169 3.24 16.35 22.58
N GLY A 170 3.04 16.31 21.26
CA GLY A 170 2.82 15.08 20.50
C GLY A 170 4.05 14.16 20.46
N LYS A 171 3.82 12.87 20.22
CA LYS A 171 4.88 11.90 19.98
C LYS A 171 5.61 12.21 18.67
N ASN A 172 6.94 12.11 18.68
CA ASN A 172 7.77 12.18 17.47
C ASN A 172 7.67 10.87 16.67
N GLU A 173 6.49 10.60 16.13
CA GLU A 173 6.12 9.42 15.37
C GLU A 173 4.98 9.79 14.42
N ILE A 174 5.07 9.33 13.18
CA ILE A 174 4.02 9.45 12.18
C ILE A 174 3.29 8.12 12.08
N VAL A 175 1.97 8.15 12.08
CA VAL A 175 1.14 7.03 11.64
C VAL A 175 0.48 7.39 10.33
N ILE A 176 0.90 6.75 9.25
CA ILE A 176 0.41 6.98 7.89
C ILE A 176 -0.62 5.91 7.51
N TYR A 177 -1.67 6.30 6.78
CA TYR A 177 -2.64 5.35 6.24
C TYR A 177 -3.13 5.72 4.84
N CYS A 178 -3.57 4.70 4.10
CA CYS A 178 -4.34 4.84 2.87
C CYS A 178 -5.64 4.03 3.00
N TYR A 179 -6.30 3.65 1.90
CA TYR A 179 -7.54 2.87 1.95
C TYR A 179 -7.37 1.50 2.63
N THR A 180 -6.37 0.71 2.20
CA THR A 180 -6.19 -0.69 2.63
C THR A 180 -4.83 -0.96 3.28
N GLY A 181 -4.01 0.09 3.46
CA GLY A 181 -2.68 0.00 4.09
C GLY A 181 -1.54 -0.36 3.14
N ASN A 182 -1.80 -0.77 1.90
CA ASN A 182 -0.72 -1.18 0.97
C ASN A 182 0.16 0.00 0.53
N THR A 183 -0.44 1.03 -0.07
CA THR A 183 0.31 2.20 -0.55
C THR A 183 0.95 2.98 0.60
N ALA A 184 0.27 3.05 1.75
CA ALA A 184 0.83 3.66 2.95
C ALA A 184 2.04 2.89 3.49
N GLY A 185 2.07 1.56 3.36
CA GLY A 185 3.26 0.76 3.70
C GLY A 185 4.46 1.09 2.82
N LEU A 186 4.25 1.28 1.51
CA LEU A 186 5.31 1.71 0.59
C LEU A 186 5.80 3.13 0.93
N ALA A 187 4.86 4.05 1.16
CA ALA A 187 5.18 5.42 1.57
C ALA A 187 5.96 5.45 2.90
N ALA A 188 5.55 4.65 3.89
CA ALA A 188 6.26 4.54 5.17
C ALA A 188 7.72 4.08 4.98
N GLY A 189 7.97 3.13 4.06
CA GLY A 189 9.33 2.71 3.74
C GLY A 189 10.18 3.84 3.16
N VAL A 190 9.65 4.60 2.20
CA VAL A 190 10.34 5.75 1.58
C VAL A 190 10.58 6.88 2.60
N LEU A 191 9.58 7.21 3.42
CA LEU A 191 9.71 8.24 4.45
C LEU A 191 10.67 7.81 5.57
N GLY A 192 10.70 6.52 5.90
CA GLY A 192 11.68 5.93 6.81
C GLY A 192 13.12 6.07 6.30
N ASP A 193 13.36 5.85 5.00
CA ASP A 193 14.66 6.09 4.37
C ASP A 193 15.07 7.57 4.42
N ALA A 194 14.09 8.48 4.35
CA ALA A 194 14.30 9.91 4.59
C ALA A 194 14.57 10.26 6.08
N GLY A 195 14.56 9.27 6.99
CA GLY A 195 14.93 9.42 8.39
C GLY A 195 13.77 9.72 9.34
N LEU A 196 12.53 9.67 8.85
CA LEU A 196 11.32 9.88 9.64
C LEU A 196 10.92 8.61 10.40
N ASN A 197 10.41 8.78 11.63
CA ASN A 197 9.83 7.68 12.40
C ASN A 197 8.38 7.47 11.93
N VAL A 198 8.16 6.57 10.97
CA VAL A 198 6.85 6.36 10.33
C VAL A 198 6.38 4.93 10.48
N LYS A 199 5.11 4.76 10.85
CA LYS A 199 4.42 3.46 10.91
C LYS A 199 3.19 3.46 10.03
N ASN A 200 2.94 2.34 9.36
CA ASN A 200 1.72 2.14 8.59
C ASN A 200 0.55 1.71 9.49
N MET A 201 -0.63 2.28 9.33
CA MET A 201 -1.83 1.71 9.95
C MET A 201 -2.24 0.44 9.23
N ARG A 202 -2.15 -0.70 9.92
CA ARG A 202 -2.44 -2.02 9.36
C ARG A 202 -3.86 -2.08 8.80
N PHE A 203 -4.00 -2.59 7.59
CA PHE A 203 -5.24 -2.65 6.80
C PHE A 203 -5.87 -1.30 6.44
N GLY A 204 -5.24 -0.16 6.76
CA GLY A 204 -5.68 1.16 6.31
C GLY A 204 -7.07 1.59 6.81
N TYR A 205 -7.54 2.70 6.26
CA TYR A 205 -8.76 3.37 6.68
C TYR A 205 -10.02 2.54 6.42
N SER A 206 -10.24 2.12 5.18
CA SER A 206 -11.48 1.46 4.77
C SER A 206 -11.66 0.12 5.48
N ILE A 207 -10.60 -0.70 5.56
CA ILE A 207 -10.73 -2.04 6.14
C ILE A 207 -10.65 -2.00 7.67
N ALA A 208 -9.70 -1.27 8.27
CA ALA A 208 -9.45 -1.35 9.71
C ALA A 208 -10.24 -0.31 10.53
N TRP A 209 -10.35 0.91 10.02
CA TRP A 209 -10.92 2.05 10.76
C TRP A 209 -12.41 2.22 10.49
N GLU A 210 -12.79 2.44 9.23
CA GLU A 210 -14.18 2.46 8.78
C GLU A 210 -14.83 1.09 8.98
N GLY A 211 -14.12 0.03 8.60
CA GLY A 211 -14.53 -1.33 8.84
C GLY A 211 -15.18 -1.97 7.63
N THR A 212 -14.62 -3.10 7.20
CA THR A 212 -15.22 -3.98 6.19
C THR A 212 -15.17 -5.43 6.68
N ARG A 213 -15.94 -6.32 6.04
CA ARG A 213 -15.91 -7.76 6.30
C ARG A 213 -14.55 -8.43 6.01
N GLN A 214 -13.57 -7.70 5.47
CA GLN A 214 -12.23 -8.22 5.14
C GLN A 214 -11.24 -8.11 6.29
N ALA A 215 -11.54 -7.34 7.35
CA ALA A 215 -10.72 -7.31 8.55
C ALA A 215 -11.24 -8.34 9.57
N ASP A 216 -10.31 -9.04 10.23
CA ASP A 216 -10.64 -9.93 11.35
C ASP A 216 -11.22 -9.15 12.56
N ALA A 217 -10.88 -7.86 12.68
CA ALA A 217 -11.36 -7.00 13.77
C ALA A 217 -11.32 -5.50 13.38
N PRO A 218 -12.22 -5.01 12.50
CA PRO A 218 -12.35 -3.57 12.27
C PRO A 218 -12.87 -2.86 13.52
N ILE A 219 -12.44 -1.62 13.74
CA ILE A 219 -12.75 -0.90 14.99
C ILE A 219 -13.96 0.03 14.92
N PHE A 220 -14.45 0.34 13.71
CA PHE A 220 -15.49 1.36 13.49
C PHE A 220 -15.17 2.67 14.25
N GLY A 221 -13.98 3.22 14.02
CA GLY A 221 -13.46 4.40 14.71
C GLY A 221 -14.18 5.71 14.35
N PRO A 222 -14.06 6.77 15.16
CA PRO A 222 -14.68 8.06 14.86
C PRO A 222 -14.15 8.63 13.54
N ARG A 223 -14.98 9.41 12.85
CA ARG A 223 -14.66 10.01 11.55
C ARG A 223 -15.18 11.43 11.47
N VAL A 224 -14.46 12.30 10.76
CA VAL A 224 -14.86 13.69 10.54
C VAL A 224 -14.66 14.10 9.07
N ASP A 225 -15.40 15.11 8.63
CA ASP A 225 -15.16 15.80 7.36
C ASP A 225 -14.01 16.82 7.49
N LYS A 226 -13.64 17.50 6.39
CA LYS A 226 -12.60 18.55 6.38
C LYS A 226 -12.82 19.68 7.39
N ASP A 227 -14.05 19.92 7.81
CA ASP A 227 -14.40 21.00 8.73
C ASP A 227 -14.45 20.50 10.19
N GLY A 228 -14.17 19.21 10.41
CA GLY A 228 -14.17 18.57 11.72
C GLY A 228 -15.54 18.09 12.18
N ASN A 229 -16.57 18.12 11.33
CA ASN A 229 -17.90 17.64 11.69
C ASN A 229 -17.93 16.11 11.72
N PRO A 230 -18.54 15.48 12.75
CA PRO A 230 -18.66 14.03 12.81
C PRO A 230 -19.39 13.44 11.60
N VAL A 231 -18.83 12.39 11.01
CA VAL A 231 -19.42 11.63 9.90
C VAL A 231 -19.93 10.29 10.43
N ALA A 232 -21.26 10.11 10.40
CA ALA A 232 -21.91 8.89 10.86
C ALA A 232 -21.52 7.67 10.02
N TYR A 233 -21.57 6.49 10.62
CA TYR A 233 -21.59 5.25 9.87
C TYR A 233 -22.92 5.11 9.16
N GLU A 234 -22.89 4.83 7.86
CA GLU A 234 -24.10 4.33 7.19
C GLU A 234 -24.48 3.03 7.89
N THR A 235 -25.72 2.92 8.36
CA THR A 235 -26.27 1.67 8.87
C THR A 235 -25.96 0.58 7.85
N PRO A 236 -25.29 -0.54 8.21
CA PRO A 236 -24.98 -1.57 7.24
C PRO A 236 -26.30 -1.97 6.57
N VAL A 237 -26.43 -1.74 5.27
CA VAL A 237 -27.54 -2.27 4.51
C VAL A 237 -27.42 -3.79 4.67
N ALA A 238 -28.36 -4.40 5.38
CA ALA A 238 -28.39 -5.84 5.56
C ALA A 238 -28.32 -6.48 4.16
N LYS A 239 -27.18 -7.11 3.86
CA LYS A 239 -27.01 -8.00 2.72
C LYS A 239 -27.12 -9.42 3.22
#